data_AF-A0A2G9C6D2-F1
#
_entry.id   AF-A0A2G9C6D2-F1
#
_cell.length_a   1.000
_cell.length_b   1.000
_cell.length_c   1.000
_cell.angle_alpha   90.00
_cell.angle_beta   90.00
_cell.angle_gamma   90.00
#
_symmetry.space_group_name_H-M   'P 1'
#
loop_
_entity.id
_entity.type
_entity.pdbx_description
1 polymer ?
#
loop_
_entity_poly.entity_id
_entity_poly.type
_entity_poly.pdbx_seq_one_letter_code
_entity_poly.pdbx_strand_id
1 'polypeptide(L)'
;MEDSQQQQPEFRFGDVQQFGSTVYGDINLNSMRTPPPDAAMICPVEKCRAPNWEHAPYCPSCGYDFRHRSKLIFRGALIALLLLIAALLGLILQRI
;
A
#
# COMPACT_ATOMS: atom_id res chain seq x y z
N MET A 1 -41.80 -10.07 -9.97
CA MET A 1 -41.31 -8.80 -9.38
C MET A 1 -40.35 -9.23 -8.30
N GLU A 2 -39.09 -9.46 -8.67
CA GLU A 2 -38.03 -9.80 -7.73
C GLU A 2 -37.43 -8.49 -7.24
N ASP A 3 -37.47 -8.28 -5.92
CA ASP A 3 -36.85 -7.18 -5.22
C ASP A 3 -35.34 -7.18 -5.51
N SER A 4 -34.90 -6.26 -6.38
CA SER A 4 -33.50 -5.87 -6.49
C SER A 4 -33.11 -5.17 -5.18
N GLN A 5 -32.74 -5.95 -4.17
CA GLN A 5 -32.13 -5.42 -2.96
C GLN A 5 -30.84 -4.69 -3.36
N GLN A 6 -30.93 -3.36 -3.35
CA GLN A 6 -29.81 -2.47 -3.58
C GLN A 6 -28.88 -2.60 -2.37
N GLN A 7 -27.99 -3.58 -2.44
CA GLN A 7 -27.08 -3.94 -1.36
C GLN A 7 -26.12 -2.76 -1.15
N GLN A 8 -26.39 -1.96 -0.12
CA GLN A 8 -25.59 -0.80 0.21
C GLN A 8 -24.16 -1.29 0.53
N PRO A 9 -23.15 -0.94 -0.29
CA PRO A 9 -21.81 -1.46 -0.08
C PRO A 9 -21.25 -0.86 1.21
N GLU A 10 -20.91 -1.72 2.17
CA GLU A 10 -20.23 -1.30 3.40
C GLU A 10 -18.76 -1.02 3.08
N PHE A 11 -18.46 0.25 2.77
CA PHE A 11 -17.10 0.67 2.46
C PHE A 11 -16.25 0.74 3.73
N ARG A 12 -15.12 0.04 3.72
CA ARG A 12 -14.11 0.15 4.78
C ARG A 12 -12.76 0.50 4.20
N PHE A 13 -11.99 1.28 4.96
CA PHE A 13 -10.63 1.64 4.60
C PHE A 13 -9.76 0.38 4.46
N GLY A 14 -9.10 0.24 3.31
CA GLY A 14 -8.20 -0.87 3.01
C GLY A 14 -8.79 -1.94 2.08
N ASP A 15 -10.10 -1.92 1.83
CA ASP A 15 -10.71 -2.82 0.84
C ASP A 15 -10.45 -2.32 -0.59
N VAL A 16 -10.27 -3.26 -1.52
CA VAL A 16 -10.16 -2.96 -2.96
C VAL A 16 -11.54 -3.01 -3.58
N GLN A 17 -11.92 -1.95 -4.29
CA GLN A 17 -13.21 -1.90 -4.99
C GLN A 17 -13.09 -2.59 -6.35
N GLN A 18 -13.89 -3.63 -6.55
CA GLN A 18 -14.06 -4.27 -7.84
C GLN A 18 -15.32 -3.74 -8.51
N PHE A 19 -15.18 -3.35 -9.78
CA PHE A 19 -16.29 -2.94 -10.62
C PHE A 19 -16.66 -4.07 -11.56
N GLY A 20 -17.94 -4.40 -11.63
CA GLY A 20 -18.51 -5.30 -12.63
C GLY A 20 -19.71 -4.66 -13.30
N SER A 21 -19.98 -5.03 -14.56
CA SER A 21 -21.19 -4.60 -15.27
C SER A 21 -22.15 -5.78 -15.44
N THR A 22 -23.44 -5.55 -15.21
CA THR A 22 -24.48 -6.53 -15.57
C THR A 22 -24.69 -6.54 -17.09
N VAL A 23 -25.36 -7.59 -17.59
CA VAL A 23 -25.77 -7.67 -19.01
C VAL A 23 -26.71 -6.53 -19.41
N TYR A 24 -27.38 -5.90 -18.43
CA TYR A 24 -28.28 -4.77 -18.61
C TYR A 24 -27.60 -3.39 -18.49
N GLY A 25 -26.28 -3.35 -18.22
CA GLY A 25 -25.50 -2.11 -18.15
C GLY A 25 -25.42 -1.47 -16.75
N ASP A 26 -25.95 -2.12 -15.72
CA ASP A 26 -25.79 -1.64 -14.34
C ASP A 26 -24.36 -1.90 -13.85
N ILE A 27 -23.82 -0.97 -13.07
CA ILE A 27 -22.49 -1.11 -12.45
C ILE A 27 -22.65 -1.63 -11.02
N ASN A 28 -22.10 -2.81 -10.76
CA ASN A 28 -21.98 -3.37 -9.41
C ASN A 28 -20.62 -3.01 -8.82
N LEU A 29 -20.62 -2.47 -7.60
CA LEU A 29 -19.43 -2.26 -6.79
C LEU A 29 -19.35 -3.34 -5.72
N ASN A 30 -18.27 -4.12 -5.74
CA ASN A 30 -17.98 -5.12 -4.73
C ASN A 30 -16.74 -4.72 -3.94
N SER A 31 -16.85 -4.68 -2.61
CA SER A 31 -15.70 -4.45 -1.72
C SER A 31 -14.95 -5.76 -1.50
N MET A 32 -13.78 -5.92 -2.11
CA MET A 32 -12.93 -7.10 -1.93
C MET A 32 -11.95 -6.87 -0.78
N ARG A 33 -12.19 -7.58 0.32
CA ARG A 33 -11.30 -7.56 1.49
C ARG A 33 -10.07 -8.46 1.31
N THR A 34 -10.24 -9.64 0.72
CA THR A 34 -9.16 -10.60 0.54
C THR A 34 -8.87 -10.75 -0.96
N PRO A 35 -7.62 -10.60 -1.39
CA PRO A 35 -7.26 -10.80 -2.79
C PRO A 35 -7.46 -12.26 -3.21
N PRO A 36 -7.75 -12.51 -4.49
CA PRO A 36 -7.76 -13.86 -5.03
C PRO A 36 -6.33 -14.46 -4.98
N PRO A 37 -6.18 -15.80 -4.97
CA PRO A 37 -4.89 -16.46 -4.69
C PRO A 37 -3.77 -16.12 -5.67
N ASP A 38 -4.12 -15.81 -6.91
CA ASP A 38 -3.24 -15.42 -8.01
C ASP A 38 -2.69 -13.99 -7.86
N ALA A 39 -3.44 -13.09 -7.21
CA ALA A 39 -3.06 -11.70 -6.95
C ALA A 39 -2.60 -11.45 -5.50
N ALA A 40 -2.60 -12.49 -4.66
CA ALA A 40 -2.28 -12.38 -3.24
C ALA A 40 -0.77 -12.46 -2.99
N MET A 41 -0.21 -11.47 -2.28
CA MET A 41 1.08 -11.60 -1.63
C MET A 41 0.92 -12.03 -0.17
N ILE A 42 1.88 -12.77 0.36
CA ILE A 42 1.86 -13.19 1.77
C ILE A 42 2.58 -12.17 2.64
N CYS A 43 1.96 -11.77 3.75
CA CYS A 43 2.60 -10.90 4.73
C CYS A 43 3.90 -11.56 5.26
N PRO A 44 5.05 -10.84 5.26
CA PRO A 44 6.34 -11.40 5.67
C PRO A 44 6.47 -11.62 7.19
N VAL A 45 5.52 -11.10 7.98
CA VAL A 45 5.49 -11.33 9.43
C VAL A 45 5.10 -12.77 9.68
N GLU A 46 6.04 -13.56 10.23
CA GLU A 46 5.88 -15.02 10.41
C GLU A 46 4.62 -15.41 11.18
N LYS A 47 4.25 -14.62 12.20
CA LYS A 47 3.04 -14.84 13.01
C LYS A 47 1.74 -14.49 12.29
N CYS A 48 1.81 -13.68 11.23
CA CYS A 48 0.64 -13.20 10.49
C CYS A 48 0.41 -14.06 9.25
N ARG A 49 1.34 -14.01 8.28
CA ARG A 49 1.24 -14.67 6.96
C ARG A 49 -0.13 -14.54 6.27
N ALA A 50 -0.88 -13.48 6.57
CA ALA A 50 -2.16 -13.23 5.93
C ALA A 50 -1.95 -12.85 4.46
N PRO A 51 -2.84 -13.29 3.56
CA PRO A 51 -2.85 -12.81 2.18
C PRO A 51 -3.21 -11.33 2.15
N ASN A 52 -2.51 -10.58 1.31
CA ASN A 52 -2.72 -9.15 1.15
C ASN A 52 -2.49 -8.72 -0.30
N TRP A 53 -3.01 -7.56 -0.67
CA TRP A 53 -2.80 -6.99 -2.00
C TRP A 53 -1.34 -6.57 -2.17
N GLU A 54 -0.75 -6.84 -3.34
CA GLU A 54 0.64 -6.49 -3.65
C GLU A 54 0.95 -5.00 -3.43
N HIS A 55 -0.01 -4.13 -3.77
CA HIS A 55 0.14 -2.67 -3.66
C HIS A 55 -0.35 -2.10 -2.33
N ALA A 56 -0.79 -2.93 -1.39
CA ALA A 56 -1.27 -2.45 -0.11
C ALA A 56 -0.13 -1.80 0.69
N PRO A 57 -0.31 -0.57 1.19
CA PRO A 57 0.71 0.10 1.99
C PRO A 57 0.93 -0.58 3.35
N TYR A 58 -0.09 -1.26 3.88
CA TYR A 58 -0.04 -1.95 5.17
C TYR A 58 -0.76 -3.29 5.11
N CYS A 59 -0.45 -4.18 6.06
CA CYS A 59 -1.17 -5.44 6.24
C CYS A 59 -2.41 -5.19 7.12
N PRO A 60 -3.64 -5.49 6.65
CA PRO A 60 -4.85 -5.24 7.43
C PRO A 60 -4.94 -6.13 8.68
N SER A 61 -4.29 -7.30 8.68
CA SER A 61 -4.36 -8.25 9.81
C SER A 61 -3.40 -7.92 10.95
N CYS A 62 -2.18 -7.46 10.66
CA CYS A 62 -1.16 -7.21 11.69
C CYS A 62 -0.61 -5.78 11.72
N GLY A 63 -1.05 -4.91 10.81
CA GLY A 63 -0.60 -3.51 10.74
C GLY A 63 0.83 -3.33 10.21
N TYR A 64 1.47 -4.38 9.69
CA TYR A 64 2.82 -4.28 9.15
C TYR A 64 2.88 -3.31 7.95
N ASP A 65 3.76 -2.31 8.01
CA ASP A 65 3.97 -1.32 6.96
C ASP A 65 4.97 -1.85 5.91
N PHE A 66 4.47 -2.14 4.71
CA PHE A 66 5.31 -2.64 3.61
C PHE A 66 6.28 -1.58 3.08
N ARG A 67 6.01 -0.30 3.34
CA ARG A 67 6.87 0.84 2.94
C ARG A 67 7.93 1.16 3.99
N HIS A 68 8.02 0.40 5.08
CA HIS A 68 8.98 0.70 6.15
C HIS A 68 10.43 0.69 5.66
N ARG A 69 10.81 -0.32 4.85
CA ARG A 69 12.17 -0.44 4.33
C ARG A 69 12.54 0.69 3.37
N SER A 70 11.63 1.08 2.47
CA SER A 70 11.89 2.19 1.54
C SER A 70 12.02 3.53 2.26
N LYS A 71 11.24 3.77 3.32
CA LYS A 71 11.39 4.94 4.19
C LYS A 71 12.77 4.99 4.86
N LEU A 72 13.28 3.86 5.33
CA LEU A 72 14.61 3.78 5.95
C LEU A 72 15.73 4.09 4.94
N ILE A 73 15.68 3.48 3.76
CA ILE A 73 16.66 3.71 2.69
C ILE A 73 16.67 5.18 2.28
N PHE A 74 15.49 5.77 2.09
CA PHE A 74 15.36 7.19 1.74
C PHE A 74 15.98 8.11 2.81
N ARG A 75 15.70 7.85 4.10
CA ARG A 75 16.31 8.60 5.20
C ARG A 75 17.82 8.48 5.21
N GLY A 76 18.35 7.26 5.01
CA GLY A 76 19.80 7.03 4.94
C GLY A 76 20.45 7.80 3.78
N ALA A 77 19.85 7.76 2.59
CA ALA A 77 20.32 8.51 1.42
C ALA A 77 20.31 10.02 1.66
N LEU A 78 19.26 10.54 2.31
CA LEU A 78 19.14 11.96 2.64
C LEU A 78 20.23 12.41 3.62
N ILE A 79 20.52 11.61 4.66
CA ILE A 79 21.60 11.89 5.61
C ILE A 79 22.95 11.88 4.89
N ALA A 80 23.22 10.87 4.04
CA ALA A 80 24.47 10.80 3.28
C ALA A 80 24.66 12.02 2.36
N LEU A 81 23.60 12.46 1.68
CA LEU A 81 23.61 13.66 0.85
C LEU A 81 23.95 14.91 1.69
N LEU A 82 23.32 15.09 2.85
CA LEU A 82 23.59 16.23 3.73
C LEU A 82 25.05 16.25 4.22
N LEU A 83 25.62 15.09 4.55
CA LEU A 83 27.02 14.99 4.95
C LEU A 83 27.97 15.35 3.81
N LEU A 84 27.67 14.93 2.57
CA LEU A 84 28.46 15.30 1.40
C LEU A 84 28.40 16.82 1.14
N ILE A 85 27.22 17.43 1.24
CA ILE A 85 27.06 18.88 1.11
C ILE A 85 27.86 19.61 2.18
N ALA A 86 27.78 19.18 3.45
CA ALA A 86 28.52 19.79 4.54
C ALA A 86 30.05 19.67 4.35
N ALA A 87 30.52 18.50 3.90
CA ALA A 87 31.94 18.28 3.59
C ALA A 87 32.43 19.19 2.45
N LEU A 88 31.64 19.33 1.38
CA LEU A 88 31.94 20.22 0.26
C LEU A 88 32.00 21.68 0.71
N LEU A 89 31.04 22.13 1.51
CA LEU A 89 31.05 23.48 2.08
C LEU A 89 32.28 23.72 2.97
N GLY A 90 32.65 22.74 3.79
CA GLY A 90 33.86 22.78 4.60
C GLY A 90 35.14 22.91 3.75
N LEU A 91 35.25 22.14 2.67
CA LEU A 91 36.38 22.23 1.73
C LEU A 91 36.45 23.57 1.03
N ILE A 92 35.30 24.15 0.63
CA ILE A 92 35.24 25.47 0.00
C ILE A 92 35.69 26.55 0.99
N LEU A 93 35.19 26.51 2.23
CA LEU A 93 35.58 27.48 3.27
C LEU A 93 37.06 27.40 3.65
N GLN A 94 37.68 26.22 3.60
CA GLN A 94 39.12 26.05 3.83
C GLN A 94 40.00 26.61 2.68
N ARG A 95 39.41 26.85 1.51
CA ARG A 95 40.11 27.31 0.30
C ARG A 95 39.95 28.82 0.06
N ILE A 96 39.15 29.50 0.87
CA ILE A 96 38.93 30.96 0.88
C ILE A 96 39.79 31.56 1.98
#